data_AF-A0A8J8KMI3-F1
#
_entry.id   AF-A0A8J8KMI3-F1
#
_cell.length_a   1.000
_cell.length_b   1.000
_cell.length_c   1.000
_cell.angle_alpha   90.00
_cell.angle_beta   90.00
_cell.angle_gamma   90.00
#
_symmetry.space_group_name_H-M   'P 1'
#
loop_
_entity.id
_entity.type
_entity.pdbx_description
1 polymer ?
#
loop_
_entity_poly.entity_id
_entity_poly.type
_entity_poly.pdbx_seq_one_letter_code
_entity_poly.pdbx_strand_id
1 'polypeptide(L)'
;MTETPDRYSDRNAPQPAGAVSAIRAARQWPVFKPDKRSNFWINTLLTIVAIAASYGAALGQAGFAELYLGMHGPERYVVFLIIEATAVALMLLANQTALAGDSAGGLWTLVWIVTAGAVTMQIVHANAIGQPEAAMVYATASVLTVVLWRAKTRRSLRDRLRAAGMIEDPLPRYRPVRWVLRPRETFRAWYLALGEGVSDPATAMDMARADRLYHRSAKTAREALSRARRARQPLPDLTDQQHVVPPWRVTHPDAR
;
A
#
# COMPACT_ATOMS: atom_id res chain seq x y z
N MET A 1 -12.87 34.37 56.45
CA MET A 1 -13.24 33.70 55.18
C MET A 1 -12.15 34.02 54.18
N THR A 2 -11.29 33.04 53.91
CA THR A 2 -10.12 33.14 53.05
C THR A 2 -10.47 32.62 51.65
N GLU A 3 -10.52 33.50 50.65
CA GLU A 3 -10.68 33.12 49.25
C GLU A 3 -9.35 32.61 48.68
N THR A 4 -9.35 31.33 48.30
CA THR A 4 -8.35 30.71 47.42
C THR A 4 -8.63 31.09 45.96
N PRO A 5 -7.63 31.52 45.17
CA PRO A 5 -7.84 31.74 43.75
C PRO A 5 -7.80 30.39 42.99
N ASP A 6 -8.91 30.12 42.32
CA ASP A 6 -9.14 28.94 41.48
C ASP A 6 -8.13 28.84 40.34
N ARG A 7 -7.56 27.64 40.19
CA ARG A 7 -6.54 27.32 39.21
C ARG A 7 -7.10 26.33 38.19
N TYR A 8 -7.96 26.77 37.27
CA TYR A 8 -8.36 25.94 36.14
C TYR A 8 -8.92 26.74 34.95
N SER A 9 -8.23 26.66 33.81
CA SER A 9 -8.77 26.51 32.43
C SER A 9 -8.03 27.31 31.34
N ASP A 10 -6.72 27.13 31.22
CA ASP A 10 -6.05 27.32 29.93
C ASP A 10 -6.39 26.14 29.00
N ARG A 11 -7.60 26.14 28.44
CA ARG A 11 -8.03 25.23 27.35
C ARG A 11 -7.92 25.88 25.96
N ASN A 12 -7.27 27.02 25.85
CA ASN A 12 -7.09 27.75 24.59
C ASN A 12 -5.63 27.75 24.11
N ALA A 13 -4.90 26.65 24.31
CA ALA A 13 -3.69 26.43 23.51
C ALA A 13 -4.13 26.10 22.08
N PRO A 14 -3.73 26.87 21.05
CA PRO A 14 -4.07 26.54 19.67
C PRO A 14 -3.56 25.13 19.34
N GLN A 15 -4.49 24.23 19.02
CA GLN A 15 -4.14 22.90 18.54
C GLN A 15 -3.22 23.04 17.30
N PRO A 16 -2.14 22.23 17.18
CA PRO A 16 -1.18 22.30 16.07
C PRO A 16 -1.74 21.86 14.70
N ALA A 17 -3.07 21.82 14.53
CA ALA A 17 -3.74 21.49 13.28
C ALA A 17 -3.36 22.45 12.13
N GLY A 18 -3.09 23.72 12.44
CA GLY A 18 -2.67 24.72 11.45
C GLY A 18 -1.28 24.45 10.86
N ALA A 19 -0.32 24.02 11.66
CA ALA A 19 1.04 23.76 11.19
C ALA A 19 1.12 22.51 10.31
N VAL A 20 0.41 21.45 10.68
CA VAL A 20 0.37 20.19 9.90
C VAL A 20 -0.36 20.38 8.57
N SER A 21 -1.47 21.14 8.55
CA SER A 21 -2.20 21.45 7.31
C SER A 21 -1.41 22.37 6.36
N ALA A 22 -0.68 23.35 6.90
CA ALA A 22 0.19 24.23 6.11
C ALA A 22 1.39 23.48 5.50
N ILE A 23 1.98 22.53 6.24
CA ILE A 23 3.05 21.66 5.75
C ILE A 23 2.51 20.70 4.66
N ARG A 24 1.30 20.16 4.83
CA ARG A 24 0.61 19.31 3.84
C ARG A 24 0.35 20.05 2.51
N ALA A 25 0.03 21.34 2.57
CA ALA A 25 -0.17 22.17 1.38
C ALA A 25 1.14 22.55 0.69
N ALA A 26 2.21 22.79 1.46
CA ALA A 26 3.44 23.40 0.95
C ALA A 26 4.42 22.44 0.23
N ARG A 27 4.31 21.11 0.41
CA ARG A 27 5.26 20.13 -0.17
C ARG A 27 4.60 18.85 -0.67
N GLN A 28 3.59 18.99 -1.50
CA GLN A 28 3.07 17.89 -2.30
C GLN A 28 4.17 17.44 -3.27
N TRP A 29 4.52 16.16 -3.24
CA TRP A 29 5.46 15.55 -4.20
C TRP A 29 5.06 15.97 -5.62
N PRO A 30 6.01 16.32 -6.52
CA PRO A 30 5.65 16.59 -7.90
C PRO A 30 5.00 15.32 -8.44
N VAL A 31 3.68 15.37 -8.59
CA VAL A 31 2.92 14.32 -9.29
C VAL A 31 3.55 14.28 -10.67
N PHE A 32 4.36 13.25 -10.93
CA PHE A 32 4.84 12.97 -12.27
C PHE A 32 3.59 12.81 -13.10
N LYS A 33 3.19 13.88 -13.81
CA LYS A 33 2.10 13.82 -14.76
C LYS A 33 2.63 12.92 -15.86
N PRO A 34 2.15 11.67 -15.98
CA PRO A 34 2.65 10.81 -17.02
C PRO A 34 2.40 11.51 -18.35
N ASP A 35 3.40 11.54 -19.21
CA ASP A 35 3.26 12.15 -20.53
C ASP A 35 2.09 11.49 -21.26
N LYS A 36 1.09 12.30 -21.64
CA LYS A 36 -0.10 11.83 -22.36
C LYS A 36 0.30 11.05 -23.61
N ARG A 37 1.39 11.45 -24.29
CA ARG A 37 1.89 10.77 -25.48
C ARG A 37 2.45 9.39 -25.14
N SER A 38 3.30 9.26 -24.12
CA SER A 38 3.81 7.96 -23.67
C SER A 38 2.69 7.00 -23.27
N ASN A 39 1.69 7.47 -22.51
CA ASN A 39 0.53 6.65 -22.14
C ASN A 39 -0.29 6.19 -23.35
N PHE A 40 -0.48 7.08 -24.33
CA PHE A 40 -1.17 6.76 -25.57
C PHE A 40 -0.45 5.64 -26.35
N TRP A 41 0.87 5.75 -26.53
CA TRP A 41 1.65 4.73 -27.24
C TRP A 41 1.66 3.38 -26.53
N ILE A 42 1.82 3.35 -25.20
CA ILE A 42 1.77 2.10 -24.43
C ILE A 42 0.40 1.43 -24.58
N ASN A 43 -0.69 2.19 -24.41
CA ASN A 43 -2.04 1.64 -24.54
C ASN A 43 -2.33 1.15 -25.97
N THR A 44 -1.83 1.88 -26.97
CA THR A 44 -1.96 1.50 -28.39
C THR A 44 -1.22 0.20 -28.66
N LEU A 45 0.04 0.09 -28.24
CA LEU A 45 0.84 -1.12 -28.40
C LEU A 45 0.19 -2.33 -27.71
N LEU A 46 -0.24 -2.19 -26.45
CA LEU A 46 -0.95 -3.26 -25.73
C LEU A 46 -2.21 -3.70 -26.47
N THR A 47 -2.92 -2.77 -27.11
CA THR A 47 -4.14 -3.07 -27.88
C THR A 47 -3.81 -3.81 -29.16
N ILE A 48 -2.79 -3.38 -29.90
CA ILE A 48 -2.35 -4.04 -31.13
C ILE A 48 -1.91 -5.48 -30.83
N VAL A 49 -1.09 -5.68 -29.78
CA VAL A 49 -0.63 -7.01 -29.39
C VAL A 49 -1.80 -7.89 -28.91
N ALA A 50 -2.76 -7.32 -28.17
CA ALA A 50 -3.96 -8.06 -27.78
C ALA A 50 -4.80 -8.47 -29.00
N ILE A 51 -4.99 -7.60 -30.00
CA ILE A 51 -5.71 -7.93 -31.24
C ILE A 51 -5.00 -9.05 -32.00
N ALA A 52 -3.67 -8.96 -32.12
CA ALA A 52 -2.87 -10.00 -32.78
C ALA A 52 -2.97 -11.36 -32.06
N ALA A 53 -2.96 -11.35 -30.72
CA ALA A 53 -3.16 -12.54 -29.91
C ALA A 53 -4.59 -13.10 -30.05
N SER A 54 -5.63 -12.25 -30.03
CA SER A 54 -7.01 -12.66 -30.28
C SER A 54 -7.20 -13.27 -31.67
N TYR A 55 -6.48 -12.77 -32.69
CA TYR A 55 -6.49 -13.38 -34.02
C TYR A 55 -5.94 -14.82 -34.00
N GLY A 56 -4.83 -15.06 -33.31
CA GLY A 56 -4.29 -16.41 -33.12
C GLY A 56 -5.29 -17.33 -32.41
N ALA A 57 -5.95 -16.85 -31.36
CA ALA A 57 -6.99 -17.60 -30.66
C ALA A 57 -8.19 -17.92 -31.56
N ALA A 58 -8.59 -16.98 -32.43
CA ALA A 58 -9.67 -17.18 -33.39
C ALA A 58 -9.37 -18.30 -34.39
N LEU A 59 -8.12 -18.39 -34.86
CA LEU A 59 -7.72 -19.47 -35.76
C LEU A 59 -7.77 -20.84 -35.08
N GLY A 60 -7.25 -20.95 -33.85
CA GLY A 60 -7.27 -22.21 -33.10
C GLY A 60 -8.68 -22.69 -32.77
N GLN A 61 -9.58 -21.77 -32.39
CA GLN A 61 -10.97 -22.11 -32.08
C GLN A 61 -11.82 -22.38 -33.32
N ALA A 62 -11.56 -21.68 -34.43
CA ALA A 62 -12.19 -22.00 -35.72
C ALA A 62 -11.78 -23.39 -36.21
N GLY A 63 -10.50 -23.76 -36.08
CA GLY A 63 -10.00 -25.09 -36.41
C GLY A 63 -10.61 -26.19 -35.50
N PHE A 64 -10.80 -25.89 -34.21
CA PHE A 64 -11.53 -26.78 -33.31
C PHE A 64 -12.97 -27.00 -33.77
N ALA A 65 -13.69 -25.92 -34.12
CA ALA A 65 -15.08 -26.00 -34.57
C ALA A 65 -15.22 -26.78 -35.90
N GLU A 66 -14.27 -26.59 -36.82
CA GLU A 66 -14.24 -27.34 -38.07
C GLU A 66 -14.05 -28.83 -37.83
N LEU A 67 -13.08 -29.21 -36.99
CA LEU A 67 -12.73 -30.61 -36.76
C LEU A 67 -13.74 -31.37 -35.89
N TYR A 68 -14.27 -30.73 -34.85
CA TYR A 68 -15.11 -31.41 -33.85
C TYR A 68 -16.60 -31.13 -34.02
N LEU A 69 -17.00 -30.04 -34.67
CA LEU A 69 -18.40 -29.67 -34.88
C LEU A 69 -18.82 -29.74 -36.35
N GLY A 70 -17.91 -30.05 -37.28
CA GLY A 70 -18.20 -30.16 -38.72
C GLY A 70 -18.55 -28.83 -39.38
N MET A 71 -18.09 -27.71 -38.82
CA MET A 71 -18.37 -26.36 -39.30
C MET A 71 -17.33 -25.94 -40.35
N HIS A 72 -17.70 -25.92 -41.63
CA HIS A 72 -16.76 -25.64 -42.73
C HIS A 72 -16.86 -24.21 -43.29
N GLY A 73 -17.95 -23.51 -43.00
CA GLY A 73 -18.17 -22.13 -43.43
C GLY A 73 -17.78 -21.09 -42.37
N PRO A 74 -18.20 -19.82 -42.55
CA PRO A 74 -17.90 -18.73 -41.61
C PRO A 74 -18.47 -18.96 -40.21
N GLU A 75 -19.46 -19.84 -40.05
CA GLU A 75 -20.06 -20.23 -38.77
C GLU A 75 -19.05 -20.83 -37.79
N ARG A 76 -17.92 -21.37 -38.26
CA ARG A 76 -16.86 -21.91 -37.38
C ARG A 76 -16.29 -20.88 -36.39
N TYR A 77 -16.39 -19.59 -36.70
CA TYR A 77 -15.94 -18.51 -35.81
C TYR A 77 -16.92 -18.19 -34.68
N VAL A 78 -18.12 -18.79 -34.67
CA VAL A 78 -19.10 -18.60 -33.59
C VAL A 78 -18.54 -19.07 -32.24
N VAL A 79 -17.77 -20.17 -32.22
CA VAL A 79 -17.13 -20.67 -30.99
C VAL A 79 -16.19 -19.63 -30.39
N PHE A 80 -15.35 -19.02 -31.23
CA PHE A 80 -14.47 -17.92 -30.82
C PHE A 80 -15.28 -16.72 -30.31
N LEU A 81 -16.30 -16.31 -31.06
CA LEU A 81 -17.13 -15.16 -30.69
C LEU A 81 -17.81 -15.35 -29.33
N ILE A 82 -18.39 -16.52 -29.07
CA ILE A 82 -19.07 -16.79 -27.79
C ILE A 82 -18.06 -16.74 -26.64
N ILE A 83 -16.90 -17.39 -26.79
CA ILE A 83 -15.89 -17.47 -25.74
C ILE A 83 -15.30 -16.08 -25.45
N GLU A 84 -14.89 -15.35 -26.48
CA GLU A 84 -14.30 -14.02 -26.32
C GLU A 84 -15.33 -12.99 -25.85
N ALA A 85 -16.56 -13.00 -26.38
CA ALA A 85 -17.62 -12.10 -25.90
C ALA A 85 -17.93 -12.34 -24.42
N THR A 86 -17.97 -13.60 -23.99
CA THR A 86 -18.15 -13.97 -22.58
C THR A 86 -16.99 -13.47 -21.72
N ALA A 87 -15.74 -13.70 -22.15
CA ALA A 87 -14.56 -13.23 -21.44
C ALA A 87 -14.53 -11.70 -21.31
N VAL A 88 -14.81 -10.98 -22.41
CA VAL A 88 -14.87 -9.51 -22.43
C VAL A 88 -15.99 -9.00 -21.54
N ALA A 89 -17.20 -9.58 -21.60
CA ALA A 89 -18.31 -9.20 -20.74
C ALA A 89 -17.97 -9.37 -19.25
N LEU A 90 -17.36 -10.49 -18.86
CA LEU A 90 -16.90 -10.73 -17.50
C LEU A 90 -15.82 -9.72 -17.07
N MET A 91 -14.87 -9.40 -17.95
CA MET A 91 -13.85 -8.38 -17.66
C MET A 91 -14.45 -6.98 -17.49
N LEU A 92 -15.45 -6.62 -18.31
CA LEU A 92 -16.16 -5.34 -18.20
C LEU A 92 -16.93 -5.25 -16.88
N LEU A 93 -17.66 -6.31 -16.51
CA LEU A 93 -18.32 -6.41 -15.20
C LEU A 93 -17.31 -6.32 -14.06
N ALA A 94 -16.17 -7.01 -14.17
CA ALA A 94 -15.11 -6.97 -13.16
C ALA A 94 -14.52 -5.56 -12.98
N ASN A 95 -14.41 -4.80 -14.06
CA ASN A 95 -13.95 -3.42 -14.00
C ASN A 95 -15.03 -2.49 -13.42
N GLN A 96 -16.31 -2.71 -13.73
CA GLN A 96 -17.42 -1.95 -13.13
C GLN A 96 -17.53 -2.20 -11.62
N THR A 97 -17.47 -3.44 -11.17
CA THR A 97 -17.50 -3.77 -9.74
C THR A 97 -16.31 -3.19 -8.99
N ALA A 98 -15.10 -3.28 -9.57
CA ALA A 98 -13.92 -2.66 -8.99
C ALA A 98 -14.01 -1.12 -8.91
N LEU A 99 -14.68 -0.48 -9.86
CA LEU A 99 -14.94 0.97 -9.82
C LEU A 99 -15.99 1.35 -8.77
N ALA A 100 -16.93 0.45 -8.45
CA ALA A 100 -17.89 0.62 -7.37
C ALA A 100 -17.27 0.43 -5.96
N GLY A 101 -16.00 0.01 -5.88
CA GLY A 101 -15.30 -0.29 -4.63
C GLY A 101 -15.46 -1.73 -4.16
N ASP A 102 -16.15 -2.58 -4.93
CA ASP A 102 -16.39 -3.97 -4.60
C ASP A 102 -15.26 -4.91 -5.05
N SER A 103 -15.19 -6.08 -4.42
CA SER A 103 -14.25 -7.13 -4.83
C SER A 103 -14.63 -7.71 -6.19
N ALA A 104 -13.80 -7.44 -7.20
CA ALA A 104 -13.92 -8.04 -8.53
C ALA A 104 -13.32 -9.46 -8.62
N GLY A 105 -12.89 -10.05 -7.50
CA GLY A 105 -12.15 -11.32 -7.47
C GLY A 105 -12.89 -12.46 -8.17
N GLY A 106 -14.17 -12.66 -7.85
CA GLY A 106 -14.98 -13.75 -8.43
C GLY A 106 -15.14 -13.65 -9.95
N LEU A 107 -15.37 -12.44 -10.48
CA LEU A 107 -15.48 -12.22 -11.92
C LEU A 107 -14.16 -12.51 -12.64
N TRP A 108 -13.03 -12.14 -12.04
CA TRP A 108 -11.72 -12.50 -12.58
C TRP A 108 -11.44 -14.00 -12.54
N THR A 109 -11.92 -14.70 -11.51
CA THR A 109 -11.86 -16.16 -11.48
C THR A 109 -12.64 -16.77 -12.65
N LEU A 110 -13.85 -16.26 -12.93
CA LEU A 110 -14.64 -16.71 -14.09
C LEU A 110 -13.92 -16.44 -15.42
N VAL A 111 -13.28 -15.27 -15.59
CA VAL A 111 -12.44 -15.00 -16.77
C VAL A 111 -11.35 -16.05 -16.94
N TRP A 112 -10.67 -16.44 -15.87
CA TRP A 112 -9.64 -17.48 -15.93
C TRP A 112 -10.21 -18.87 -16.23
N ILE A 113 -11.41 -19.20 -15.75
CA ILE A 113 -12.11 -20.44 -16.10
C ILE A 113 -12.41 -20.50 -17.60
N VAL A 114 -12.95 -19.41 -18.17
CA VAL A 114 -13.21 -19.30 -19.62
C VAL A 114 -11.91 -19.42 -20.41
N THR A 115 -10.85 -18.75 -19.94
CA THR A 115 -9.51 -18.81 -20.55
C THR A 115 -8.95 -20.23 -20.55
N ALA A 116 -9.09 -20.95 -19.43
CA ALA A 116 -8.66 -22.33 -19.32
C ALA A 116 -9.41 -23.23 -20.30
N GLY A 117 -10.73 -23.07 -20.43
CA GLY A 117 -11.53 -23.78 -21.43
C GLY A 117 -11.05 -23.52 -22.87
N ALA A 118 -10.77 -22.25 -23.21
CA ALA A 118 -10.21 -21.88 -24.51
C ALA A 118 -8.84 -22.52 -24.78
N VAL A 119 -7.96 -22.53 -23.77
CA VAL A 119 -6.65 -23.20 -23.83
C VAL A 119 -6.80 -24.70 -24.07
N THR A 120 -7.70 -25.36 -23.33
CA THR A 120 -7.95 -26.80 -23.50
C THR A 120 -8.44 -27.12 -24.91
N MET A 121 -9.37 -26.34 -25.47
CA MET A 121 -9.83 -26.53 -26.85
C MET A 121 -8.67 -26.45 -27.85
N GLN A 122 -7.75 -25.51 -27.65
CA GLN A 122 -6.63 -25.33 -28.55
C GLN A 122 -5.57 -26.43 -28.44
N ILE A 123 -5.32 -26.95 -27.24
CA ILE A 123 -4.46 -28.11 -27.04
C ILE A 123 -5.07 -29.35 -27.71
N VAL A 124 -6.37 -29.59 -27.51
CA VAL A 124 -7.08 -30.71 -28.11
C VAL A 124 -7.06 -30.63 -29.64
N HIS A 125 -7.36 -29.46 -30.21
CA HIS A 125 -7.31 -29.22 -31.65
C HIS A 125 -5.91 -29.46 -32.23
N ALA A 126 -4.88 -28.85 -31.64
CA ALA A 126 -3.50 -28.97 -32.10
C ALA A 126 -3.01 -30.43 -32.11
N ASN A 127 -3.35 -31.20 -31.09
CA ASN A 127 -3.04 -32.63 -31.04
C ASN A 127 -3.77 -33.42 -32.13
N ALA A 128 -5.03 -33.09 -32.40
CA ALA A 128 -5.85 -33.82 -33.36
C ALA A 128 -5.42 -33.58 -34.82
N ILE A 129 -4.80 -32.43 -35.12
CA ILE A 129 -4.20 -32.16 -36.44
C ILE A 129 -2.74 -32.62 -36.54
N GLY A 130 -2.20 -33.29 -35.50
CA GLY A 130 -0.82 -33.78 -35.48
C GLY A 130 0.25 -32.68 -35.36
N GLN A 131 -0.11 -31.48 -34.89
CA GLN A 131 0.80 -30.34 -34.71
C GLN A 131 0.78 -29.87 -33.24
N PRO A 132 1.32 -30.65 -32.28
CA PRO A 132 1.31 -30.30 -30.87
C PRO A 132 2.03 -28.97 -30.56
N GLU A 133 3.00 -28.57 -31.36
CA GLU A 133 3.69 -27.28 -31.27
C GLU A 133 2.76 -26.09 -31.51
N ALA A 134 1.73 -26.26 -32.36
CA ALA A 134 0.73 -25.23 -32.60
C ALA A 134 -0.09 -24.92 -31.33
N ALA A 135 -0.23 -25.91 -30.43
CA ALA A 135 -0.88 -25.73 -29.13
C ALA A 135 -0.18 -24.63 -28.32
N MET A 136 1.16 -24.57 -28.35
CA MET A 136 1.92 -23.56 -27.61
C MET A 136 1.59 -22.15 -28.11
N VAL A 137 1.49 -21.96 -29.42
CA VAL A 137 1.19 -20.64 -29.99
C VAL A 137 -0.24 -20.22 -29.65
N TYR A 138 -1.20 -21.09 -29.95
CA TYR A 138 -2.63 -20.82 -29.80
C TYR A 138 -3.06 -20.67 -28.34
N ALA A 139 -2.68 -21.61 -27.47
CA ALA A 139 -2.97 -21.52 -26.05
C ALA A 139 -2.31 -20.30 -25.39
N THR A 140 -1.05 -20.01 -25.74
CA THR A 140 -0.35 -18.83 -25.22
C THR A 140 -1.04 -17.56 -25.69
N ALA A 141 -1.54 -17.51 -26.92
CA ALA A 141 -2.28 -16.37 -27.43
C ALA A 141 -3.53 -16.05 -26.60
N SER A 142 -4.33 -17.06 -26.22
CA SER A 142 -5.49 -16.86 -25.33
C SER A 142 -5.09 -16.35 -23.95
N VAL A 143 -4.08 -16.95 -23.33
CA VAL A 143 -3.59 -16.50 -22.02
C VAL A 143 -3.05 -15.07 -22.10
N LEU A 144 -2.24 -14.78 -23.11
CA LEU A 144 -1.63 -13.47 -23.29
C LEU A 144 -2.68 -12.38 -23.52
N THR A 145 -3.72 -12.67 -24.29
CA THR A 145 -4.87 -11.77 -24.50
C THR A 145 -5.46 -11.33 -23.17
N VAL A 146 -5.79 -12.27 -22.29
CA VAL A 146 -6.37 -11.99 -20.96
C VAL A 146 -5.40 -11.23 -20.06
N VAL A 147 -4.11 -11.59 -20.07
CA VAL A 147 -3.08 -10.91 -19.27
C VAL A 147 -2.92 -9.45 -19.70
N LEU A 148 -2.83 -9.18 -21.01
CA LEU A 148 -2.67 -7.83 -21.54
C LEU A 148 -3.92 -6.99 -21.29
N TRP A 149 -5.12 -7.55 -21.47
CA TRP A 149 -6.36 -6.89 -21.11
C TRP A 149 -6.44 -6.56 -19.63
N ARG A 150 -6.04 -7.50 -18.75
CA ARG A 150 -5.96 -7.26 -17.31
C ARG A 150 -4.98 -6.15 -16.96
N ALA A 151 -3.80 -6.13 -17.58
CA ALA A 151 -2.81 -5.08 -17.35
C ALA A 151 -3.34 -3.70 -17.78
N LYS A 152 -3.94 -3.63 -18.98
CA LYS A 152 -4.57 -2.41 -19.52
C LYS A 152 -5.70 -1.90 -18.64
N THR A 153 -6.64 -2.77 -18.26
CA THR A 153 -7.77 -2.42 -17.39
C THR A 153 -7.33 -1.99 -16.00
N ARG A 154 -6.41 -2.73 -15.35
CA ARG A 154 -5.87 -2.34 -14.03
C ARG A 154 -5.19 -0.98 -14.05
N ARG A 155 -4.47 -0.64 -15.13
CA ARG A 155 -3.85 0.68 -15.27
C ARG A 155 -4.91 1.78 -15.32
N SER A 156 -5.90 1.64 -16.20
CA SER A 156 -7.00 2.62 -16.31
C SER A 156 -7.82 2.73 -15.03
N LEU A 157 -8.08 1.62 -14.35
CA LEU A 157 -8.78 1.58 -13.07
C LEU A 157 -8.00 2.35 -12.01
N ARG A 158 -6.71 2.07 -11.85
CA ARG A 158 -5.85 2.73 -10.86
C ARG A 158 -5.78 4.24 -11.09
N ASP A 159 -5.72 4.68 -12.34
CA ASP A 159 -5.71 6.10 -12.66
C ASP A 159 -7.03 6.79 -12.32
N ARG A 160 -8.17 6.12 -12.55
CA ARG A 160 -9.50 6.61 -12.14
C ARG A 160 -9.67 6.66 -10.62
N LEU A 161 -9.25 5.59 -9.92
CA LEU A 161 -9.31 5.53 -8.46
C LEU A 161 -8.42 6.61 -7.81
N ARG A 162 -7.22 6.87 -8.36
CA ARG A 162 -6.38 8.00 -7.93
C ARG A 162 -7.05 9.35 -8.19
N ALA A 163 -7.64 9.56 -9.36
CA ALA A 163 -8.34 10.79 -9.68
C ALA A 163 -9.55 11.05 -8.76
N ALA A 164 -10.19 9.98 -8.28
CA ALA A 164 -11.28 10.04 -7.31
C ALA A 164 -10.81 10.13 -5.84
N GLY A 165 -9.50 10.16 -5.58
CA GLY A 165 -8.95 10.18 -4.21
C GLY A 165 -9.15 8.87 -3.43
N MET A 166 -9.51 7.77 -4.10
CA MET A 166 -9.76 6.46 -3.47
C MET A 166 -8.49 5.61 -3.30
N ILE A 167 -7.33 6.11 -3.73
CA ILE A 167 -6.03 5.47 -3.52
C ILE A 167 -5.19 6.39 -2.68
N GLU A 168 -4.73 5.89 -1.53
CA GLU A 168 -3.73 6.55 -0.69
C GLU A 168 -2.49 6.88 -1.52
N ASP A 169 -1.93 8.07 -1.31
CA ASP A 169 -0.70 8.46 -1.96
C ASP A 169 0.45 7.51 -1.56
N PRO A 170 1.41 7.24 -2.47
CA PRO A 170 2.47 6.27 -2.20
C PRO A 170 3.31 6.68 -0.98
N LEU A 171 3.73 5.70 -0.19
CA LEU A 171 4.64 5.95 0.93
C LEU A 171 5.94 6.67 0.50
N PRO A 172 6.53 7.47 1.40
CA PRO A 172 7.72 8.24 1.10
C PRO A 172 8.90 7.30 0.84
N ARG A 173 9.56 7.52 -0.30
CA ARG A 173 10.71 6.72 -0.74
C ARG A 173 12.00 7.33 -0.21
N TYR A 174 12.68 6.61 0.68
CA TYR A 174 13.99 7.00 1.21
C TYR A 174 15.12 6.29 0.46
N ARG A 175 16.26 6.99 0.29
CA ARG A 175 17.48 6.39 -0.29
C ARG A 175 18.01 5.26 0.62
N PRO A 176 18.46 4.10 0.07
CA PRO A 176 19.01 3.00 0.87
C PRO A 176 20.13 3.42 1.82
N VAL A 177 21.03 4.30 1.35
CA VAL A 177 22.13 4.86 2.17
C VAL A 177 21.61 5.50 3.47
N ARG A 178 20.42 6.10 3.45
CA ARG A 178 19.82 6.74 4.63
C ARG A 178 19.35 5.73 5.66
N TRP A 179 18.85 4.58 5.22
CA TRP A 179 18.52 3.47 6.12
C TRP A 179 19.77 2.95 6.85
N VAL A 180 20.93 2.95 6.18
CA VAL A 180 22.20 2.52 6.78
C VAL A 180 22.76 3.57 7.75
N LEU A 181 22.85 4.83 7.31
CA LEU A 181 23.52 5.88 8.10
C LEU A 181 22.63 6.47 9.22
N ARG A 182 21.31 6.41 9.05
CA ARG A 182 20.31 7.03 9.94
C ARG A 182 19.07 6.14 10.11
N PRO A 183 19.21 4.88 10.55
CA PRO A 183 18.12 3.91 10.60
C PRO A 183 16.98 4.37 11.51
N ARG A 184 17.28 4.82 12.73
CA ARG A 184 16.27 5.21 13.73
C ARG A 184 15.48 6.46 13.34
N GLU A 185 16.09 7.37 12.59
CA GLU A 185 15.43 8.58 12.09
C GLU A 185 14.53 8.26 10.90
N THR A 186 15.07 7.48 9.96
CA THR A 186 14.35 7.08 8.75
C THR A 186 13.15 6.21 9.10
N PHE A 187 13.29 5.26 10.02
CA PHE A 187 12.18 4.41 10.48
C PHE A 187 11.07 5.23 11.15
N ARG A 188 11.41 6.20 12.02
CA ARG A 188 10.42 7.04 12.70
C ARG A 188 9.67 7.94 11.71
N ALA A 189 10.38 8.53 10.75
CA ALA A 189 9.76 9.32 9.68
C ALA A 189 8.85 8.48 8.79
N TRP A 190 9.28 7.26 8.44
CA TRP A 190 8.48 6.32 7.68
C TRP A 190 7.23 5.86 8.45
N TYR A 191 7.36 5.57 9.74
CA TYR A 191 6.25 5.15 10.60
C TYR A 191 5.20 6.25 10.79
N LEU A 192 5.62 7.49 11.04
CA LEU A 192 4.69 8.63 11.15
C LEU A 192 4.00 8.92 9.82
N ALA A 193 4.71 8.77 8.71
CA ALA A 193 4.13 8.93 7.38
C ALA A 193 3.05 7.89 7.06
N LEU A 194 3.16 6.66 7.57
CA LEU A 194 2.12 5.62 7.44
C LEU A 194 0.81 6.04 8.10
N GLY A 195 0.86 6.63 9.29
CA GLY A 195 -0.34 7.03 10.03
C GLY A 195 -1.03 8.28 9.48
N GLU A 196 -0.27 9.14 8.81
CA GLU A 196 -0.72 10.49 8.39
C GLU A 196 -0.87 10.63 6.86
N GLY A 197 -0.66 9.55 6.10
CA GLY A 197 -0.82 9.53 4.64
C GLY A 197 0.18 10.42 3.89
N VAL A 198 1.39 10.62 4.44
CA VAL A 198 2.36 11.59 3.88
C VAL A 198 3.34 10.93 2.93
N SER A 199 3.34 11.34 1.67
CA SER A 199 4.21 10.77 0.63
C SER A 199 5.55 11.45 0.42
N ASP A 200 5.71 12.67 0.91
CA ASP A 200 6.96 13.42 0.76
C ASP A 200 8.00 13.03 1.84
N PRO A 201 9.17 12.48 1.46
CA PRO A 201 10.22 12.11 2.41
C PRO A 201 10.79 13.28 3.21
N ALA A 202 10.75 14.51 2.68
CA ALA A 202 11.22 15.67 3.42
C ALA A 202 10.22 16.05 4.52
N THR A 203 8.93 16.12 4.17
CA THR A 203 7.83 16.38 5.10
C THR A 203 7.78 15.34 6.22
N ALA A 204 7.86 14.05 5.88
CA ALA A 204 7.87 12.97 6.86
C ALA A 204 9.06 13.07 7.84
N MET A 205 10.21 13.60 7.39
CA MET A 205 11.37 13.84 8.23
C MET A 205 11.20 15.04 9.16
N ASP A 206 10.53 16.09 8.68
CA ASP A 206 10.20 17.25 9.50
C ASP A 206 9.19 16.88 10.59
N MET A 207 8.22 16.00 10.28
CA MET A 207 7.33 15.39 11.29
C MET A 207 8.11 14.60 12.34
N ALA A 208 9.05 13.74 11.92
CA ALA A 208 9.89 13.00 12.87
C ALA A 208 10.78 13.89 13.74
N ARG A 209 11.24 15.03 13.22
CA ARG A 209 11.99 16.03 13.98
C ARG A 209 11.09 16.76 14.98
N ALA A 210 9.92 17.21 14.55
CA ALA A 210 8.93 17.87 15.41
C ALA A 210 8.50 16.95 16.56
N ASP A 211 8.19 15.69 16.25
CA ASP A 211 7.85 14.65 17.22
C ASP A 211 8.98 14.42 18.24
N ARG A 212 10.24 14.35 17.79
CA ARG A 212 11.40 14.29 18.69
C ARG A 212 11.53 15.50 19.58
N LEU A 213 11.32 16.71 19.05
CA LEU A 213 11.39 17.95 19.82
C LEU A 213 10.29 18.00 20.88
N TYR A 214 9.08 17.59 20.52
CA TYR A 214 7.94 17.48 21.44
C TYR A 214 8.21 16.51 22.59
N HIS A 215 8.73 15.31 22.30
CA HIS A 215 9.07 14.36 23.36
C HIS A 215 10.24 14.82 24.23
N ARG A 216 11.20 15.55 23.67
CA ARG A 216 12.31 16.15 24.45
C ARG A 216 11.80 17.23 25.39
N SER A 217 10.98 18.17 24.92
CA SER A 217 10.43 19.23 25.76
C SER A 217 9.54 18.65 26.86
N ALA A 218 8.72 17.65 26.56
CA ALA A 218 7.91 16.94 27.55
C ALA A 218 8.76 16.25 28.63
N LYS A 219 9.88 15.62 28.24
CA LYS A 219 10.82 15.02 29.19
C LYS A 219 11.48 16.07 30.09
N THR A 220 11.98 17.16 29.51
CA THR A 220 12.59 18.26 30.26
C THR A 220 11.60 18.91 31.23
N ALA A 221 10.35 19.11 30.80
CA ALA A 221 9.28 19.63 31.67
C ALA A 221 8.99 18.69 32.85
N ARG A 222 8.91 17.38 32.62
CA ARG A 222 8.74 16.37 33.68
C ARG A 222 9.91 16.39 34.66
N GLU A 223 11.14 16.44 34.17
CA GLU A 223 12.34 16.52 35.02
C GLU A 223 12.37 17.81 35.86
N ALA A 224 12.00 18.95 35.27
CA ALA A 224 11.90 20.23 35.97
C ALA A 224 10.85 20.17 37.10
N LEU A 225 9.67 19.59 36.83
CA LEU A 225 8.64 19.37 37.84
C LEU A 225 9.13 18.44 38.96
N SER A 226 9.82 17.35 38.62
CA SER A 226 10.41 16.44 39.61
C SER A 226 11.48 17.12 40.47
N ARG A 227 12.32 17.99 39.89
CA ARG A 227 13.31 18.77 40.64
C ARG A 227 12.65 19.81 41.55
N ALA A 228 11.65 20.54 41.06
CA ALA A 228 10.90 21.50 41.86
C ALA A 228 10.16 20.82 43.03
N ARG A 229 9.63 19.61 42.82
CA ARG A 229 9.05 18.79 43.91
C ARG A 229 10.10 18.40 44.96
N ARG A 230 11.28 17.92 44.55
CA ARG A 230 12.36 17.59 45.48
C ARG A 230 12.85 18.80 46.27
N ALA A 231 12.98 19.97 45.63
CA ALA A 231 13.39 21.20 46.30
C ALA A 231 12.34 21.73 47.31
N ARG A 232 11.07 21.37 47.14
CA ARG A 232 9.98 21.71 48.08
C ARG A 232 9.77 20.67 49.17
N GLN A 233 10.41 19.50 49.08
CA GLN A 233 10.37 18.55 50.20
C GLN A 233 11.22 19.15 51.33
N PRO A 234 10.63 19.32 52.54
CA PRO A 234 11.42 19.70 53.71
C PRO A 234 12.58 18.72 53.87
N LEU A 235 13.76 19.22 54.29
CA LEU A 235 14.84 18.32 54.69
C LEU A 235 14.26 17.30 55.68
N PRO A 236 14.60 16.01 55.55
CA PRO A 236 14.24 15.04 56.59
C PRO A 236 14.69 15.60 57.93
N ASP A 237 13.80 15.58 58.93
CA ASP A 237 14.17 15.95 60.28
C ASP A 237 15.20 14.94 60.78
N LEU A 238 16.48 15.33 60.70
CA LEU A 238 17.62 14.51 61.15
C LEU A 238 17.77 14.56 62.67
N THR A 239 16.97 15.37 63.37
CA THR A 239 17.07 15.56 64.82
C THR A 239 16.50 14.36 65.61
N ASP A 240 15.73 13.48 64.95
CA ASP A 240 15.17 12.24 65.54
C ASP A 240 15.80 10.96 64.95
N GLN A 241 16.84 11.09 64.11
CA GLN A 241 17.63 9.92 63.73
C GLN A 241 18.58 9.58 64.88
N GLN A 242 18.07 8.81 65.85
CA GLN A 242 18.91 8.06 66.78
C GLN A 242 20.00 7.35 65.98
N HIS A 243 21.24 7.72 66.25
CA HIS A 243 22.41 7.09 65.67
C HIS A 243 22.42 5.63 66.18
N VAL A 244 21.75 4.73 65.46
CA VAL A 244 21.80 3.29 65.76
C VAL A 244 23.23 2.87 65.47
N VAL A 245 24.06 2.83 66.52
CA VAL A 245 25.39 2.26 66.46
C VAL A 245 25.19 0.78 66.16
N PRO A 246 25.69 0.27 65.04
CA PRO A 246 25.50 -1.13 64.72
C PRO A 246 26.15 -2.03 65.80
N PRO A 247 25.49 -3.15 66.17
CA PRO A 247 25.81 -3.92 67.38
C PRO A 247 27.23 -4.52 67.43
N TRP A 248 27.94 -4.58 66.30
CA TRP A 248 29.31 -5.08 66.22
C TRP A 248 30.39 -4.06 66.62
N ARG A 249 30.02 -2.82 66.97
CA ARG A 249 30.97 -1.75 67.32
C ARG A 249 31.09 -1.51 68.84
N VAL A 250 30.56 -2.41 69.67
CA VAL A 250 30.78 -2.41 71.12
C VAL A 250 32.05 -3.19 71.42
N THR A 251 33.16 -2.50 71.65
CA THR A 251 34.37 -3.11 72.21
C THR A 251 34.15 -3.38 73.69
N HIS A 252 33.98 -4.63 74.10
CA HIS A 252 33.99 -5.02 75.51
C HIS A 252 35.42 -4.91 76.06
N PRO A 253 35.67 -4.17 77.16
CA PRO A 253 37.01 -4.04 77.72
C PRO A 253 37.53 -5.27 78.48
N ASP A 254 36.70 -6.27 78.76
CA ASP A 254 37.09 -7.37 79.65
C ASP A 254 36.92 -8.74 78.99
N ALA A 255 37.99 -9.20 78.34
CA ALA A 255 38.26 -10.61 78.10
C ALA A 255 39.68 -10.90 78.59
N ARG A 256 39.79 -11.30 79.86
CA ARG A 256 40.92 -12.04 80.43
C ARG A 256 40.41 -13.38 80.89
#